data_AF-G4U1I5-F1
#
_entry.id   AF-G4U1I5-F1
#
_cell.length_a   1.000
_cell.length_b   1.000
_cell.length_c   1.000
_cell.angle_alpha   90.00
_cell.angle_beta   90.00
_cell.angle_gamma   90.00
#
_symmetry.space_group_name_H-M   'P 1'
#
loop_
_entity.id
_entity.type
_entity.pdbx_description
1 polymer ?
#
loop_
_entity_poly.entity_id
_entity_poly.type
_entity_poly.pdbx_seq_one_letter_code
_entity_poly.pdbx_strand_id
1 'polypeptide(L)'
;MIHLPVEIWRRILFHAIEVPDLFMKDLTPVTEISSAIGYWKSERTRSALRRVCSSWNDFLASYDGRYVQISDIIHGTVPAAQLARALRINLMYCNCEVCYWF
;
A
#
# COMPACT_ATOMS: atom_id res chain seq x y z
N MET A 1 -2.38 -23.41 24.95
CA MET A 1 -2.28 -22.76 23.62
C MET A 1 -3.66 -22.22 23.27
N ILE A 2 -3.81 -20.92 23.09
CA ILE A 2 -5.09 -20.33 22.70
C ILE A 2 -5.20 -20.45 21.17
N HIS A 3 -6.12 -21.28 20.68
CA HIS A 3 -6.43 -21.35 19.25
C HIS A 3 -7.42 -20.25 18.90
N LEU A 4 -6.92 -19.13 18.35
CA LEU A 4 -7.81 -18.14 17.74
C LEU A 4 -8.34 -18.70 16.40
N PRO A 5 -9.64 -18.53 16.11
CA PRO A 5 -10.20 -18.84 14.81
C PRO A 5 -9.51 -18.07 13.68
N VAL A 6 -9.49 -18.64 12.47
CA VAL A 6 -8.82 -18.04 11.31
C VAL A 6 -9.41 -16.68 10.93
N GLU A 7 -10.70 -16.48 11.15
CA GLU A 7 -11.40 -15.22 10.91
C GLU A 7 -10.88 -14.10 11.80
N ILE A 8 -10.58 -14.42 13.07
CA ILE A 8 -10.03 -13.44 14.01
C ILE A 8 -8.59 -13.09 13.63
N TRP A 9 -7.78 -14.09 13.25
CA TRP A 9 -6.45 -13.82 12.73
C TRP A 9 -6.46 -12.94 11.48
N ARG A 10 -7.37 -13.20 10.53
CA ARG A 10 -7.51 -12.35 9.33
C ARG A 10 -7.85 -10.91 9.67
N ARG A 11 -8.72 -10.66 10.66
CA ARG A 11 -9.02 -9.30 11.15
C ARG A 11 -7.81 -8.63 11.80
N ILE A 12 -7.09 -9.35 12.67
CA ILE A 12 -5.87 -8.85 13.30
C ILE A 12 -4.83 -8.47 12.24
N LEU A 13 -4.59 -9.37 11.27
CA LEU A 13 -3.66 -9.15 10.18
C LEU A 13 -4.06 -7.96 9.31
N PHE A 14 -5.35 -7.84 8.98
CA PHE A 14 -5.89 -6.70 8.25
C PHE A 14 -5.60 -5.39 8.97
N HIS A 15 -5.96 -5.27 10.26
CA HIS A 15 -5.71 -4.07 11.05
C HIS A 15 -4.21 -3.77 11.24
N ALA A 16 -3.37 -4.79 11.31
CA ALA A 16 -1.92 -4.61 11.43
C ALA A 16 -1.28 -3.97 10.17
N ILE A 17 -1.92 -4.14 9.00
CA ILE A 17 -1.46 -3.57 7.72
C ILE A 17 -2.37 -2.44 7.23
N GLU A 18 -3.37 -2.07 8.02
CA GLU A 18 -4.25 -0.95 7.73
C GLU A 18 -3.49 0.34 8.03
N VAL A 19 -3.55 1.28 7.08
CA VAL A 19 -3.05 2.64 7.31
C VAL A 19 -4.29 3.47 7.62
N PRO A 20 -4.49 3.93 8.87
CA PRO A 20 -5.72 4.61 9.28
C PRO A 20 -6.17 5.66 8.28
N ASP A 21 -7.48 5.68 8.02
CA ASP A 21 -8.19 6.50 7.02
C ASP A 21 -8.24 8.01 7.31
N LEU A 22 -7.23 8.58 7.98
CA LEU A 22 -7.00 10.04 7.95
C LEU A 22 -6.69 10.57 6.54
N PHE A 23 -6.84 9.76 5.49
CA PHE A 23 -6.32 9.96 4.13
C PHE A 23 -7.23 9.43 3.01
N MET A 24 -8.56 9.49 3.18
CA MET A 24 -9.55 9.34 2.09
C MET A 24 -10.62 10.42 2.37
N LYS A 25 -11.05 11.31 1.47
CA LYS A 25 -11.51 11.10 0.09
C LYS A 25 -11.61 12.44 -0.63
N ASP A 26 -10.69 13.35 -0.38
CA ASP A 26 -10.63 14.57 -1.16
C ASP A 26 -9.42 14.47 -2.09
N LEU A 27 -9.61 14.85 -3.35
CA LEU A 27 -8.56 15.29 -4.27
C LEU A 27 -7.88 16.57 -3.74
N THR A 28 -7.67 16.65 -2.43
CA THR A 28 -6.95 17.73 -1.80
C THR A 28 -5.48 17.57 -2.14
N PRO A 29 -4.77 18.68 -2.38
CA PRO A 29 -3.33 18.64 -2.51
C PRO A 29 -2.78 18.15 -1.17
N VAL A 30 -2.52 16.85 -1.11
CA VAL A 30 -2.01 16.14 0.06
C VAL A 30 -0.76 16.89 0.49
N THR A 31 -0.71 17.40 1.71
CA THR A 31 0.55 17.84 2.28
C THR A 31 1.45 16.60 2.41
N GLU A 32 2.51 16.63 1.60
CA GLU A 32 2.95 15.52 0.73
C GLU A 32 3.64 14.34 1.44
N ILE A 33 4.14 14.47 2.66
CA ILE A 33 5.15 13.51 3.17
C ILE A 33 4.56 12.47 4.14
N SER A 34 3.47 12.84 4.83
CA SER A 34 2.88 12.06 5.92
C SER A 34 2.26 10.74 5.45
N SER A 35 1.56 10.76 4.31
CA SER A 35 0.79 9.63 3.78
C SER A 35 1.69 8.51 3.25
N ALA A 36 2.79 8.85 2.58
CA ALA A 36 3.75 7.88 2.04
C ALA A 36 4.53 7.17 3.16
N ILE A 37 4.94 7.90 4.21
CA ILE A 37 5.63 7.31 5.37
C ILE A 37 4.74 6.28 6.07
N GLY A 38 3.46 6.62 6.29
CA GLY A 38 2.48 5.71 6.89
C GLY A 38 2.29 4.44 6.07
N TYR A 39 2.18 4.58 4.74
CA TYR A 39 2.11 3.44 3.83
C TYR A 39 3.34 2.55 3.91
N TRP A 40 4.55 3.12 3.72
CA TRP A 40 5.78 2.32 3.73
C TRP A 40 6.03 1.62 5.07
N LYS A 41 5.59 2.22 6.18
CA LYS A 41 5.61 1.56 7.48
C LYS A 41 4.67 0.35 7.52
N SER A 42 3.43 0.51 7.05
CA SER A 42 2.49 -0.62 6.91
C SER A 42 3.03 -1.71 5.99
N GLU A 43 3.68 -1.34 4.89
CA GLU A 43 4.21 -2.29 3.92
C GLU A 43 5.39 -3.11 4.47
N ARG A 44 6.24 -2.50 5.30
CA ARG A 44 7.26 -3.21 6.08
C ARG A 44 6.62 -4.17 7.08
N THR A 45 5.57 -3.73 7.80
CA THR A 45 4.82 -4.61 8.71
C THR A 45 4.23 -5.80 7.96
N ARG A 46 3.58 -5.58 6.82
CA ARG A 46 3.04 -6.65 5.96
C ARG A 46 4.16 -7.63 5.56
N SER A 47 5.28 -7.11 5.08
CA SER A 47 6.43 -7.92 4.65
C SER A 47 7.02 -8.78 5.78
N ALA A 48 7.04 -8.26 7.01
CA ALA A 48 7.46 -9.01 8.18
C ALA A 48 6.44 -10.12 8.54
N LEU A 49 5.15 -9.79 8.58
CA LEU A 49 4.07 -10.74 8.90
C LEU A 49 3.96 -11.89 7.88
N ARG A 50 4.25 -11.64 6.60
CA ARG A 50 4.29 -12.67 5.55
C ARG A 50 5.30 -13.79 5.81
N ARG A 51 6.30 -13.56 6.66
CA ARG A 51 7.35 -14.55 6.97
C ARG A 51 6.99 -15.46 8.14
N VAL A 52 5.87 -15.23 8.81
CA VAL A 52 5.48 -16.00 10.01
C VAL A 52 4.98 -17.40 9.65
N CYS A 53 4.06 -17.52 8.68
CA CYS A 53 3.59 -18.82 8.17
C CYS A 53 2.94 -18.69 6.78
N SER A 54 2.73 -19.81 6.10
CA SER A 54 2.14 -19.85 4.75
C SER A 54 0.73 -19.25 4.70
N SER A 55 -0.13 -19.57 5.67
CA SER A 55 -1.49 -19.03 5.72
C SER A 55 -1.52 -17.50 5.83
N TRP A 56 -0.59 -16.90 6.59
CA TRP A 56 -0.45 -15.45 6.68
C TRP A 56 0.10 -14.87 5.38
N ASN A 57 1.10 -15.54 4.78
CA ASN A 57 1.63 -15.14 3.48
C ASN A 57 0.54 -15.08 2.42
N ASP A 58 -0.30 -16.11 2.30
CA ASP A 58 -1.35 -16.20 1.28
C ASP A 58 -2.40 -15.10 1.48
N PHE A 59 -2.82 -14.87 2.72
CA PHE A 59 -3.77 -13.79 3.04
C PHE A 59 -3.17 -12.42 2.72
N LEU A 60 -1.96 -12.12 3.20
CA LEU A 60 -1.30 -10.82 3.05
C LEU A 60 -0.79 -10.56 1.62
N ALA A 61 -0.56 -11.59 0.81
CA ALA A 61 -0.20 -11.47 -0.60
C ALA A 61 -1.31 -10.84 -1.45
N SER A 62 -2.58 -11.04 -1.06
CA SER A 62 -3.71 -10.41 -1.76
C SER A 62 -3.70 -8.88 -1.67
N TYR A 63 -3.04 -8.32 -0.65
CA TYR A 63 -2.88 -6.90 -0.37
C TYR A 63 -1.59 -6.31 -0.96
N ASP A 64 -1.05 -6.91 -2.01
CA ASP A 64 0.15 -6.42 -2.69
C ASP A 64 -0.15 -5.22 -3.60
N GLY A 65 0.78 -4.26 -3.62
CA GLY A 65 0.71 -3.05 -4.45
C GLY A 65 -0.58 -2.23 -4.27
N ARG A 66 -0.99 -2.04 -3.00
CA ARG A 66 -2.14 -1.20 -2.61
C ARG A 66 -1.88 0.30 -2.77
N TYR A 67 -0.63 0.72 -2.86
CA TYR A 67 -0.24 2.10 -3.14
C TYR A 67 0.57 2.14 -4.42
N VAL A 68 0.25 3.13 -5.25
CA VAL A 68 0.93 3.39 -6.52
C VAL A 68 1.29 4.86 -6.57
N GLN A 69 2.52 5.16 -6.95
CA GLN A 69 2.93 6.50 -7.30
C GLN A 69 2.85 6.65 -8.83
N ILE A 70 2.24 7.72 -9.34
CA ILE A 70 2.13 7.90 -10.79
C ILE A 70 3.50 8.01 -11.45
N SER A 71 4.47 8.65 -10.78
CA SER A 71 5.84 8.69 -11.29
C SER A 71 6.39 7.29 -11.54
N ASP A 72 6.09 6.30 -10.70
CA ASP A 72 6.57 4.93 -10.88
C ASP A 72 6.00 4.28 -12.14
N ILE A 73 4.77 4.65 -12.52
CA ILE A 73 4.16 4.18 -13.78
C ILE A 73 4.77 4.90 -14.98
N ILE A 74 4.94 6.22 -14.91
CA ILE A 74 5.54 7.01 -15.99
C ILE A 74 6.97 6.52 -16.28
N HIS A 75 7.74 6.18 -15.25
CA HIS A 75 9.08 5.63 -15.39
C HIS A 75 9.11 4.12 -15.70
N GLY A 76 7.96 3.46 -15.74
CA GLY A 76 7.86 2.02 -16.01
C GLY A 76 8.39 1.11 -14.90
N THR A 77 8.61 1.60 -13.68
CA THR A 77 9.01 0.78 -12.53
C THR A 77 7.84 -0.05 -12.00
N VAL A 78 6.61 0.44 -12.17
CA VAL A 78 5.37 -0.27 -11.83
C VAL A 78 4.49 -0.40 -13.08
N PRO A 79 3.98 -1.60 -13.42
CA PRO A 79 3.07 -1.77 -14.55
C PRO A 79 1.78 -0.95 -14.38
N ALA A 80 1.30 -0.33 -15.45
CA ALA A 80 0.05 0.44 -15.43
C ALA A 80 -1.17 -0.40 -14.97
N ALA A 81 -1.15 -1.72 -15.18
CA ALA A 81 -2.19 -2.64 -14.68
C ALA A 81 -2.34 -2.62 -13.15
N GLN A 82 -1.30 -2.19 -12.41
CA GLN A 82 -1.34 -2.05 -10.96
C GLN A 82 -2.33 -0.97 -10.50
N LEU A 83 -2.65 0.03 -11.36
CA LEU A 83 -3.65 1.04 -11.07
C LEU A 83 -5.02 0.44 -10.76
N ALA A 84 -5.41 -0.63 -11.46
CA ALA A 84 -6.69 -1.29 -11.25
C ALA A 84 -6.80 -1.95 -9.86
N ARG A 85 -5.66 -2.19 -9.21
CA ARG A 85 -5.56 -2.82 -7.88
C ARG A 85 -5.13 -1.84 -6.78
N ALA A 86 -4.78 -0.61 -7.16
CA ALA A 86 -4.34 0.40 -6.24
C ALA A 86 -5.52 0.87 -5.39
N LEU A 87 -5.36 0.80 -4.07
CA LEU A 87 -6.28 1.45 -3.13
C LEU A 87 -5.92 2.92 -2.95
N ARG A 88 -4.65 3.28 -3.14
CA ARG A 88 -4.11 4.63 -3.00
C ARG A 88 -3.24 4.98 -4.19
N ILE A 89 -3.49 6.16 -4.77
CA ILE A 89 -2.70 6.69 -5.86
C ILE A 89 -2.11 8.01 -5.40
N ASN A 90 -0.79 8.13 -5.45
CA ASN A 90 -0.10 9.38 -5.22
C ASN A 90 0.22 10.04 -6.56
N LEU A 91 -0.34 11.24 -6.76
CA LEU A 91 -0.18 12.06 -7.94
C LEU A 91 1.02 13.01 -7.84
N MET A 92 1.87 12.88 -6.82
CA MET A 92 2.97 13.80 -6.59
C MET A 92 3.86 13.95 -7.82
N TYR A 93 4.25 15.20 -8.04
CA TYR A 93 5.12 15.60 -9.12
C TYR A 93 6.51 15.02 -8.91
N CYS A 94 6.99 14.31 -9.92
CA CYS A 94 8.40 14.00 -10.03
C CYS A 94 9.07 15.15 -10.77
N ASN A 95 10.11 15.76 -10.18
CA ASN A 95 10.85 16.87 -10.79
C ASN A 95 11.85 16.41 -11.87
N CYS A 96 11.62 15.27 -12.52
CA CYS A 96 12.46 14.78 -13.60
C CYS A 96 11.96 15.26 -14.95
N GLU A 97 12.85 15.32 -15.94
CA GLU A 97 12.52 15.76 -17.30
C GLU A 97 11.37 14.94 -17.92
N VAL A 98 11.25 13.65 -17.59
CA VAL A 98 10.22 12.76 -18.14
C VAL A 98 8.81 13.13 -17.66
N CYS A 99 8.67 13.56 -16.40
CA CYS A 99 7.37 13.88 -15.80
C CYS A 99 6.90 15.32 -16.04
N TYR A 100 7.75 16.22 -16.56
CA TYR A 100 7.34 17.59 -16.91
C TYR A 100 6.52 17.68 -18.21
N TRP A 101 6.59 16.66 -19.07
CA TRP A 101 5.89 16.65 -20.36
C TRP A 101 4.52 15.94 -20.32
N PHE A 102 4.09 15.51 -19.13
CA PHE A 102 2.79 14.91 -18.85
C PHE A 102 1.93 15.87 -18.03
#